data_AF-A0AAN8YF75-F1
#
_entry.id   AF-A0AAN8YF75-F1
#
_cell.length_a   1.000
_cell.length_b   1.000
_cell.length_c   1.000
_cell.angle_alpha   90.00
_cell.angle_beta   90.00
_cell.angle_gamma   90.00
#
_symmetry.space_group_name_H-M   'P 1'
#
loop_
_entity.id
_entity.type
_entity.pdbx_description
1 polymer ?
#
loop_
_entity_poly.entity_id
_entity_poly.type
_entity_poly.pdbx_seq_one_letter_code
_entity_poly.pdbx_strand_id
1 'polypeptide(L)' 'MPELNIPPSYNKTKSMVKNLDLDYEKIDACPNDCMLFWNDHKDDEFCHTCGAS' A
#
# COMPACT_ATOMS: atom_id res chain seq x y z
N MET A 1 -6.21 -24.79 10.08
CA MET A 1 -6.11 -23.63 9.17
C MET A 1 -4.81 -23.80 8.41
N PRO A 2 -4.82 -23.96 7.08
CA PRO A 2 -3.57 -24.16 6.33
C PRO A 2 -2.66 -22.95 6.56
N GLU A 3 -1.35 -23.20 6.67
CA GLU A 3 -0.32 -22.16 6.72
C GLU A 3 -0.48 -21.22 5.52
N LEU A 4 -1.01 -20.02 5.77
CA LEU A 4 -1.05 -18.96 4.77
C LEU A 4 0.40 -18.53 4.54
N ASN A 5 0.93 -18.76 3.34
CA ASN A 5 2.25 -18.29 2.91
C ASN A 5 2.26 -16.76 2.71
N ILE A 6 1.87 -16.02 3.75
CA ILE A 6 1.90 -14.56 3.75
C ILE A 6 3.33 -14.16 4.12
N PRO A 7 4.02 -13.41 3.25
CA PRO A 7 5.38 -12.99 3.53
C PRO A 7 5.41 -12.08 4.76
N PRO A 8 6.39 -12.24 5.66
CA PRO A 8 6.40 -11.55 6.96
C PRO A 8 6.84 -10.08 6.88
N SER A 9 7.14 -9.57 5.68
CA SER A 9 7.57 -8.19 5.49
C SER A 9 7.26 -7.69 4.09
N TYR A 10 7.08 -6.37 3.97
CA TYR A 10 6.87 -5.70 2.69
C TYR A 10 7.93 -6.06 1.65
N ASN A 11 9.21 -6.11 2.03
CA ASN A 11 10.29 -6.45 1.10
C ASN A 11 10.19 -7.88 0.58
N LYS A 12 9.78 -8.84 1.43
CA LYS A 12 9.55 -10.23 1.00
C LYS A 12 8.30 -10.32 0.13
N THR A 13 7.23 -9.60 0.46
CA THR A 13 6.02 -9.50 -0.38
C THR A 13 6.36 -8.94 -1.75
N LYS A 14 7.08 -7.81 -1.81
CA LYS A 14 7.55 -7.20 -3.06
C LYS A 14 8.38 -8.15 -3.91
N SER A 15 9.29 -8.90 -3.28
CA SER A 15 10.11 -9.90 -3.98
C SER A 15 9.27 -11.05 -4.52
N MET A 16 8.28 -11.52 -3.75
CA MET A 16 7.37 -12.58 -4.16
C MET A 16 6.47 -12.16 -5.32
N VAL A 17 5.87 -10.96 -5.25
CA VAL A 17 5.05 -10.39 -6.33
C VAL A 17 5.88 -10.23 -7.61
N LYS A 18 7.12 -9.73 -7.50
CA LYS A 18 8.06 -9.65 -8.62
C LYS A 18 8.39 -11.02 -9.22
N ASN A 19 8.59 -12.05 -8.40
CA ASN A 19 8.88 -13.41 -8.88
C ASN A 19 7.68 -14.05 -9.59
N LEU A 20 6.46 -13.65 -9.24
CA LEU A 20 5.23 -14.10 -9.88
C LEU A 20 4.91 -13.31 -11.16
N ASP A 21 5.77 -12.36 -11.54
CA ASP A 21 5.59 -11.45 -12.68
C ASP A 21 4.23 -10.74 -12.64
N LEU A 22 3.76 -10.44 -11.42
CA LEU A 22 2.52 -9.72 -11.18
C LEU A 22 2.81 -8.23 -11.11
N ASP A 23 2.16 -7.46 -11.98
CA ASP A 23 2.17 -6.01 -11.88
C ASP A 23 1.45 -5.55 -10.62
N TYR A 24 2.01 -4.52 -9.97
CA TYR A 24 1.40 -3.89 -8.81
C TYR A 24 1.61 -2.38 -8.83
N GLU A 25 0.61 -1.64 -8.37
CA GLU A 25 0.68 -0.20 -8.18
C GLU A 25 0.93 0.11 -6.70
N LYS A 26 1.87 1.02 -6.43
CA LYS A 26 2.09 1.52 -5.07
C LYS A 26 1.20 2.74 -4.86
N ILE A 27 0.23 2.60 -3.97
CA ILE A 27 -0.63 3.69 -3.53
C ILE A 27 -0.08 4.22 -2.21
N ASP A 28 0.12 5.53 -2.12
CA ASP A 28 0.55 6.15 -0.88
C ASP A 28 -0.62 6.25 0.11
N ALA A 29 -0.31 6.06 1.39
CA ALA A 29 -1.29 6.10 2.47
C ALA A 29 -0.95 7.26 3.40
N CYS A 30 -1.97 7.89 3.96
CA CYS A 30 -1.80 8.84 5.04
C CYS A 30 -1.03 8.17 6.20
N PRO A 31 -0.05 8.83 6.82
CA PRO A 31 0.75 8.24 7.91
C PRO A 31 -0.08 7.86 9.16
N ASN A 32 -1.30 8.40 9.28
CA ASN A 32 -2.26 8.05 10.33
C ASN A 32 -3.33 7.06 9.86
N ASP A 33 -3.10 6.37 8.73
CA ASP A 33 -3.99 5.36 8.14
C ASP A 33 -5.44 5.84 7.89
N CYS A 34 -5.65 7.14 7.73
CA CYS A 34 -6.99 7.72 7.56
C CYS A 34 -7.55 7.50 6.15
N MET A 35 -6.68 7.51 5.14
CA MET A 35 -7.06 7.38 3.73
C MET A 35 -5.87 6.93 2.87
N LEU A 36 -6.18 6.45 1.67
CA LEU A 36 -5.24 6.22 0.59
C LEU A 36 -5.32 7.39 -0.40
N PHE A 37 -4.17 7.84 -0.90
CA PHE A 37 -4.07 8.83 -1.97
C PHE A 37 -4.33 8.14 -3.31
N TRP A 38 -5.60 7.81 -3.57
CA TRP A 38 -6.04 7.05 -4.73
C TRP A 38 -7.29 7.64 -5.40
N ASN A 39 -7.47 7.34 -6.69
CA ASN A 39 -8.55 7.82 -7.56
C ASN A 39 -8.68 9.36 -7.54
N ASP A 40 -9.77 9.88 -6.97
CA ASP A 40 -10.06 11.31 -6.91
C ASP A 40 -9.10 12.06 -5.98
N HIS A 41 -8.42 11.34 -5.08
CA HIS A 41 -7.49 11.87 -4.08
C HIS A 41 -6.01 11.60 -4.41
N LYS A 42 -5.72 11.15 -5.63
CA LYS A 42 -4.35 10.77 -6.02
C LYS A 42 -3.36 11.95 -6.05
N ASP A 43 -3.88 13.15 -6.30
CA ASP A 43 -3.10 14.38 -6.43
C ASP A 43 -3.15 15.24 -5.14
N ASP A 44 -3.77 14.72 -4.07
CA ASP A 44 -3.85 15.43 -2.79
C ASP A 44 -2.51 15.36 -2.05
N GLU A 45 -2.03 16.52 -1.58
CA GLU A 45 -0.79 16.62 -0.79
C GLU A 45 -1.03 16.40 0.71
N PHE A 46 -2.29 16.46 1.17
CA PHE A 46 -2.66 16.40 2.58
C PHE A 46 -3.91 15.56 2.80
N CYS A 47 -3.91 14.77 3.86
CA CYS A 47 -5.08 13.99 4.26
C CYS A 47 -6.25 14.90 4.67
N HIS A 48 -7.41 14.72 4.05
CA HIS A 48 -8.62 15.49 4.39
C HIS A 48 -9.16 15.23 5.81
N THR A 49 -8.78 14.12 6.44
CA THR A 49 -9.23 13.76 7.79
C THR A 49 -8.35 14.35 8.89
N CYS A 50 -7.02 14.27 8.74
CA CYS A 50 -6.08 14.67 9.80
C CYS A 50 -5.10 15.78 9.41
N GLY A 51 -5.09 16.22 8.15
CA GLY A 51 -4.19 17.26 7.65
C GLY A 51 -2.72 16.84 7.53
N ALA A 52 -2.40 15.55 7.76
CA ALA A 52 -1.04 15.04 7.60
C ALA A 52 -0.68 14.86 6.12
N SER A 53 0.58 15.18 5.78
CA SER A 53 1.23 14.89 4.50
C SER A 53 2.11 13.65 4.61
#